data_AF-A0A812WL94-F1
#
_entry.id   AF-A0A812WL94-F1
#
_cell.length_a   1.000
_cell.length_b   1.000
_cell.length_c   1.000
_cell.angle_alpha   90.00
_cell.angle_beta   90.00
_cell.angle_gamma   90.00
#
_symmetry.space_group_name_H-M   'P 1'
#
loop_
_entity.id
_entity.type
_entity.pdbx_description
1 polymer ?
#
loop_
_entity_poly.entity_id
_entity_poly.type
_entity_poly.pdbx_seq_one_letter_code
_entity_poly.pdbx_strand_id
1 'polypeptide(L)'
;MLLLMHRGSDFQAQMMADSDKNGCSVAHWAAYKGDLTALKLLHYFKADLQALDSAKMLPLHRAVCASQASVVEFLVEQKSDIQARNQEGKSCLDLAAEKHDLHMQGLLKSLMKKSNDQFGGAKVQPEDLEAGQAKAESSGKGKPGFFKGLMQDKAAHKIFPVFWLVCVSLAVFQYIMDIRVVGYEVAPITAFLFELLVPLSLGFFTFVALGDPGTVPARPQGNSAVEELMKVIDSPAGDIEPPDINRLCTTTWVMKGLRTKYCVQTGACVEEFDHYCVWLNNTIGKANHRQFVGLAIVEFFTQVTHVRLCMVTVMSLIPYQSFTQWMWGAITSYPLLTMIAVIHCVTAPWVLMLTLHQSRLVLMNLTTNEMMNMHRYEHFWTIRQIGPGHSSRIFRNPFNKGSGVANCLDFWWHRTRWQMVAQPQPLEGGCQKQCCNHSH
;
A
#
# COMPACT_ATOMS: atom_id res chain seq x y z
N MET A 1 -13.07 -11.45 22.66
CA MET A 1 -12.70 -12.73 22.04
C MET A 1 -11.35 -13.26 22.53
N LEU A 2 -10.22 -12.55 22.37
CA LEU A 2 -8.91 -13.02 22.89
C LEU A 2 -8.94 -13.34 24.39
N LEU A 3 -9.50 -12.45 25.21
CA LEU A 3 -9.72 -12.68 26.64
C LEU A 3 -10.52 -13.96 26.94
N LEU A 4 -11.47 -14.33 26.08
CA LEU A 4 -12.30 -15.51 26.26
C LEU A 4 -11.57 -16.77 25.81
N MET A 5 -10.84 -16.70 24.69
CA MET A 5 -9.99 -17.79 24.20
C MET A 5 -8.86 -18.16 25.16
N HIS A 6 -8.52 -17.26 26.08
CA HIS A 6 -7.39 -17.42 26.98
C HIS A 6 -7.73 -18.05 28.34
N ARG A 7 -9.00 -18.08 28.76
CA ARG A 7 -9.43 -18.52 30.10
C ARG A 7 -9.36 -20.04 30.35
N GLY A 8 -8.41 -20.73 29.74
CA GLY A 8 -8.16 -22.18 29.87
C GLY A 8 -8.59 -22.98 28.63
N SER A 9 -7.88 -24.07 28.36
CA SER A 9 -8.13 -24.99 27.23
C SER A 9 -9.57 -25.51 27.20
N ASP A 10 -10.14 -25.73 28.38
CA ASP A 10 -11.48 -26.30 28.53
C ASP A 10 -12.56 -25.29 28.15
N PHE A 11 -12.41 -24.03 28.57
CA PHE A 11 -13.32 -22.96 28.17
C PHE A 11 -13.18 -22.60 26.70
N GLN A 12 -11.95 -22.64 26.17
CA GLN A 12 -11.67 -22.45 24.75
C GLN A 12 -12.37 -23.52 23.90
N ALA A 13 -12.25 -24.80 24.26
CA ALA A 13 -12.92 -25.91 23.58
C ALA A 13 -14.44 -25.81 23.71
N GLN A 14 -14.94 -25.48 24.90
CA GLN A 14 -16.37 -25.30 25.14
C GLN A 14 -16.96 -24.16 24.30
N MET A 15 -16.32 -22.99 24.28
CA MET A 15 -16.81 -21.83 23.52
C MET A 15 -16.77 -22.08 22.01
N MET A 16 -15.80 -22.84 21.49
CA MET A 16 -15.74 -23.19 20.07
C MET A 16 -16.78 -24.24 19.68
N ALA A 17 -17.17 -25.12 20.61
CA ALA A 17 -18.22 -26.12 20.41
C ALA A 17 -19.63 -25.60 20.70
N ASP A 18 -19.76 -24.47 21.41
CA ASP A 18 -21.04 -23.91 21.80
C ASP A 18 -21.78 -23.30 20.59
N SER A 19 -23.10 -23.43 20.63
CA SER A 19 -24.00 -22.95 19.58
C SER A 19 -25.26 -22.38 20.21
N ASP A 20 -25.80 -21.31 19.61
CA ASP A 20 -27.06 -20.76 20.09
C ASP A 20 -28.26 -21.67 19.77
N LYS A 21 -29.47 -21.20 20.12
CA LYS A 21 -30.73 -21.93 19.87
C LYS A 21 -31.01 -22.25 18.40
N ASN A 22 -30.34 -21.56 17.47
CA ASN A 22 -30.44 -21.78 16.03
C ASN A 22 -29.25 -22.59 15.48
N GLY A 23 -28.43 -23.19 16.37
CA GLY A 23 -27.22 -23.91 15.99
C GLY A 23 -26.10 -23.00 15.46
N CYS A 24 -26.21 -21.68 15.58
CA CYS A 24 -25.20 -20.76 15.08
C CYS A 24 -23.99 -20.76 16.02
N SER A 25 -22.85 -21.26 15.53
CA SER A 25 -21.56 -21.13 16.20
C SER A 25 -21.01 -19.70 16.18
N VAL A 26 -19.96 -19.43 16.96
CA VAL A 26 -19.27 -18.13 16.97
C VAL A 26 -18.80 -17.70 15.57
N ALA A 27 -18.40 -18.66 14.72
CA ALA A 27 -17.98 -18.40 13.35
C ALA A 27 -19.14 -17.86 12.48
N HIS A 28 -20.38 -18.35 12.66
CA HIS A 28 -21.55 -17.85 11.94
C HIS A 28 -21.81 -16.38 12.24
N TRP A 29 -21.74 -16.01 13.52
CA TRP A 29 -21.97 -14.64 13.96
C TRP A 29 -20.85 -13.70 13.51
N ALA A 30 -19.58 -14.12 13.60
CA ALA A 30 -18.46 -13.35 13.09
C ALA A 30 -18.57 -13.13 11.57
N ALA A 31 -18.99 -14.16 10.83
CA ALA A 31 -19.19 -14.10 9.40
C ALA A 31 -20.35 -13.17 9.01
N TYR A 32 -21.48 -13.27 9.70
CA TYR A 32 -22.63 -12.38 9.51
C TYR A 32 -22.31 -10.91 9.80
N LYS A 33 -21.51 -10.65 10.86
CA LYS A 33 -21.11 -9.28 11.24
C LYS A 33 -20.04 -8.68 10.33
N GLY A 34 -19.33 -9.48 9.54
CA GLY A 34 -18.21 -9.01 8.73
C GLY A 34 -16.90 -8.87 9.51
N ASP A 35 -16.80 -9.47 10.70
CA ASP A 35 -15.59 -9.38 11.53
C ASP A 35 -14.53 -10.38 11.05
N LEU A 36 -13.78 -9.96 10.02
CA LEU A 36 -12.69 -10.74 9.47
C LEU A 36 -11.56 -11.00 10.49
N THR A 37 -11.34 -10.08 11.43
CA THR A 37 -10.31 -10.23 12.47
C THR A 37 -10.69 -11.35 13.42
N ALA A 38 -11.94 -11.38 13.88
CA ALA A 38 -12.46 -12.46 14.70
C ALA A 38 -12.40 -13.81 13.98
N LEU A 39 -12.80 -13.88 12.70
CA LEU A 39 -12.71 -15.13 11.93
C LEU A 39 -11.27 -15.64 11.75
N LYS A 40 -10.33 -14.75 11.47
CA LYS A 40 -8.90 -15.12 11.39
C LYS A 40 -8.37 -15.62 12.73
N LEU A 41 -8.77 -15.00 13.83
CA LEU A 41 -8.42 -15.48 15.17
C LEU A 41 -9.08 -16.83 15.50
N LEU A 42 -10.34 -17.04 15.10
CA LEU A 42 -11.02 -18.33 15.26
C LEU A 42 -10.26 -19.43 14.51
N HIS A 43 -9.88 -19.15 13.27
CA HIS A 43 -9.05 -20.05 12.47
C HIS A 43 -7.69 -20.32 13.11
N TYR A 44 -7.04 -19.29 13.67
CA TYR A 44 -5.78 -19.42 14.40
C TYR A 44 -5.89 -20.41 15.57
N PHE A 45 -7.02 -20.39 16.29
CA PHE A 45 -7.32 -21.33 17.37
C PHE A 45 -7.96 -22.65 16.90
N LYS A 46 -7.98 -22.95 15.60
CA LYS A 46 -8.52 -24.18 15.01
C LYS A 46 -10.03 -24.38 15.19
N ALA A 47 -10.79 -23.29 15.25
CA ALA A 47 -12.26 -23.37 15.21
C ALA A 47 -12.75 -23.98 13.88
N ASP A 48 -13.83 -24.77 13.95
CA ASP A 48 -14.49 -25.30 12.77
C ASP A 48 -15.26 -24.19 12.03
N LEU A 49 -14.76 -23.83 10.84
CA LEU A 49 -15.40 -22.85 9.95
C LEU A 49 -16.39 -23.49 8.96
N GLN A 50 -16.60 -24.80 9.04
CA GLN A 50 -17.57 -25.55 8.23
C GLN A 50 -18.76 -26.09 9.04
N ALA A 51 -18.85 -25.72 10.32
CA ALA A 51 -20.00 -26.07 11.14
C ALA A 51 -21.30 -25.60 10.48
N LEU A 52 -22.34 -26.43 10.53
CA LEU A 52 -23.64 -26.11 9.97
C LEU A 52 -24.58 -25.64 11.09
N ASP A 53 -25.29 -24.55 10.86
CA ASP A 53 -26.38 -24.14 11.74
C ASP A 53 -27.65 -25.01 11.55
N SER A 54 -28.71 -24.74 12.30
CA SER A 54 -29.97 -25.51 12.21
C SER A 54 -30.64 -25.43 10.83
N ALA A 55 -30.32 -24.43 10.01
CA ALA A 55 -30.80 -24.29 8.63
C ALA A 55 -29.83 -24.91 7.61
N LYS A 56 -28.87 -25.71 8.07
CA LYS A 56 -27.77 -26.28 7.27
C LYS A 56 -26.96 -25.21 6.53
N MET A 57 -26.88 -24.00 7.09
CA MET A 57 -26.05 -22.95 6.52
C MET A 57 -24.65 -23.00 7.12
N LEU A 58 -23.63 -22.96 6.26
CA LEU A 58 -22.26 -22.61 6.62
C LEU A 58 -22.13 -21.14 7.08
N PRO A 59 -21.06 -20.77 7.81
CA PRO A 59 -20.67 -19.37 8.02
C PRO A 59 -20.56 -18.58 6.72
N LEU A 60 -20.16 -19.24 5.62
CA LEU A 60 -20.10 -18.65 4.27
C LEU A 60 -21.47 -18.14 3.80
N HIS A 61 -22.54 -18.91 3.99
CA HIS A 61 -23.90 -18.48 3.63
C HIS A 61 -24.32 -17.25 4.44
N ARG A 62 -23.98 -17.22 5.74
CA ARG A 62 -24.28 -16.07 6.62
C ARG A 62 -23.52 -14.81 6.19
N ALA A 63 -22.26 -14.94 5.76
CA ALA A 63 -21.49 -13.83 5.20
C ALA A 63 -22.11 -13.28 3.91
N VAL A 64 -22.55 -14.17 3.01
CA VAL A 64 -23.24 -13.79 1.76
C VAL A 64 -24.56 -13.10 2.05
N CYS A 65 -25.36 -13.63 2.98
CA CYS A 65 -26.59 -13.01 3.43
C CYS A 65 -26.38 -11.60 4.00
N ALA A 66 -25.21 -11.31 4.56
CA ALA A 66 -24.86 -9.99 5.08
C ALA A 66 -24.01 -9.14 4.11
N SER A 67 -23.82 -9.59 2.86
CA SER A 67 -23.01 -8.92 1.83
C SER A 67 -21.56 -8.63 2.25
N GLN A 68 -20.96 -9.52 3.06
CA GLN A 68 -19.62 -9.35 3.62
C GLN A 68 -18.51 -9.89 2.69
N ALA A 69 -18.14 -9.13 1.66
CA ALA A 69 -17.21 -9.58 0.61
C ALA A 69 -15.84 -10.08 1.13
N SER A 70 -15.21 -9.35 2.05
CA SER A 70 -13.89 -9.71 2.59
C SER A 70 -13.89 -11.00 3.41
N VAL A 71 -15.01 -11.28 4.09
CA VAL A 71 -15.21 -12.54 4.82
C VAL A 71 -15.45 -13.69 3.85
N VAL A 72 -16.24 -13.48 2.79
CA VAL A 72 -16.49 -14.49 1.76
C VAL A 72 -15.17 -14.91 1.09
N GLU A 73 -14.32 -13.95 0.70
CA GLU A 73 -12.99 -14.24 0.16
C GLU A 73 -12.17 -15.10 1.12
N PHE A 74 -12.09 -14.72 2.40
CA PHE A 74 -11.34 -15.45 3.41
C PHE A 74 -11.86 -16.88 3.64
N LEU A 75 -13.18 -17.06 3.79
CA LEU A 75 -13.77 -18.39 4.03
C LEU A 75 -13.54 -19.33 2.84
N VAL A 76 -13.64 -18.81 1.62
CA VAL A 76 -13.31 -19.56 0.40
C VAL A 76 -11.82 -19.93 0.34
N GLU A 77 -10.93 -19.01 0.70
CA GLU A 77 -9.49 -19.31 0.85
C GLU A 77 -9.24 -20.41 1.89
N GLN A 78 -10.05 -20.47 2.96
CA GLN A 78 -10.05 -21.55 3.95
C GLN A 78 -10.85 -22.79 3.52
N LYS A 79 -11.11 -22.96 2.22
CA LYS A 79 -11.76 -24.12 1.60
C LYS A 79 -13.21 -24.35 2.04
N SER A 80 -13.94 -23.29 2.41
CA SER A 80 -15.40 -23.40 2.53
C SER A 80 -16.05 -23.71 1.19
N ASP A 81 -16.96 -24.67 1.21
CA ASP A 81 -17.66 -25.12 0.01
C ASP A 81 -18.65 -24.05 -0.47
N ILE A 82 -18.34 -23.44 -1.60
CA ILE A 82 -19.16 -22.42 -2.26
C ILE A 82 -20.44 -23.04 -2.86
N GLN A 83 -20.41 -24.33 -3.19
CA GLN A 83 -21.52 -25.07 -3.80
C GLN A 83 -22.43 -25.74 -2.78
N ALA A 84 -22.06 -25.70 -1.50
CA ALA A 84 -22.91 -26.22 -0.44
C ALA A 84 -24.30 -25.60 -0.51
N ARG A 85 -25.31 -26.42 -0.24
CA ARG A 85 -26.72 -26.01 -0.25
C ARG A 85 -27.26 -26.03 1.16
N ASN A 86 -27.99 -24.98 1.52
CA ASN A 86 -28.70 -24.91 2.78
C ASN A 86 -29.93 -25.85 2.80
N GLN A 87 -30.72 -25.82 3.87
CA GLN A 87 -31.92 -26.65 4.02
C GLN A 87 -32.99 -26.38 2.94
N GLU A 88 -33.04 -25.18 2.37
CA GLU A 88 -33.92 -24.82 1.25
C GLU A 88 -33.36 -25.25 -0.12
N GLY A 89 -32.20 -25.91 -0.14
CA GLY A 89 -31.52 -26.29 -1.37
C GLY A 89 -30.82 -25.13 -2.09
N LYS A 90 -30.70 -23.95 -1.47
CA LYS A 90 -30.07 -22.76 -2.08
C LYS A 90 -28.57 -22.74 -1.82
N SER A 91 -27.79 -22.43 -2.85
CA SER A 91 -26.36 -22.15 -2.76
C SER A 91 -26.07 -20.70 -2.37
N CYS A 92 -24.81 -20.38 -2.06
CA CYS A 92 -24.37 -19.00 -1.86
C CYS A 92 -24.69 -18.08 -3.05
N LEU A 93 -24.59 -18.59 -4.28
CA LEU A 93 -24.91 -17.79 -5.47
C LEU A 93 -26.42 -17.51 -5.57
N ASP A 94 -27.25 -18.49 -5.21
CA ASP A 94 -28.71 -18.36 -5.22
C ASP A 94 -29.17 -17.33 -4.19
N LEU A 95 -28.59 -17.36 -2.97
CA LEU A 95 -28.87 -16.37 -1.92
C LEU A 95 -28.49 -14.95 -2.34
N ALA A 96 -27.35 -14.79 -3.03
CA ALA A 96 -26.94 -13.48 -3.57
C ALA A 96 -27.84 -13.01 -4.72
N ALA A 97 -28.39 -13.94 -5.51
CA ALA A 97 -29.34 -13.65 -6.58
C ALA A 97 -30.71 -13.20 -6.03
N GLU A 98 -31.22 -13.90 -5.01
CA GLU A 98 -32.48 -13.56 -4.32
C GLU A 98 -32.44 -12.18 -3.68
N LYS A 99 -31.28 -11.77 -3.15
CA LYS A 99 -31.07 -10.42 -2.60
C LYS A 99 -30.77 -9.36 -3.65
N HIS A 100 -30.69 -9.72 -4.93
CA HIS A 100 -30.28 -8.85 -6.02
C HIS A 100 -28.89 -8.18 -5.80
N ASP A 101 -27.99 -8.82 -5.05
CA ASP A 101 -26.64 -8.32 -4.79
C ASP A 101 -25.71 -8.67 -5.97
N LEU A 102 -25.71 -7.80 -6.98
CA LEU A 102 -24.89 -7.98 -8.19
C LEU A 102 -23.38 -8.00 -7.90
N HIS A 103 -22.94 -7.29 -6.85
CA HIS A 103 -21.54 -7.26 -6.47
C HIS A 103 -21.11 -8.62 -5.91
N MET A 104 -21.87 -9.15 -4.96
CA MET A 104 -21.61 -10.46 -4.36
C MET A 104 -21.71 -11.59 -5.39
N GLN A 105 -22.69 -11.53 -6.30
CA GLN A 105 -22.78 -12.50 -7.41
C GLN A 105 -21.54 -12.46 -8.31
N GLY A 106 -21.04 -11.27 -8.63
CA GLY A 106 -19.82 -11.11 -9.41
C GLY A 106 -18.59 -11.68 -8.70
N LEU A 107 -18.46 -11.43 -7.40
CA LEU A 107 -17.39 -11.97 -6.56
C LEU A 107 -17.44 -13.50 -6.50
N LEU A 108 -18.59 -14.08 -6.17
CA LEU A 108 -18.77 -15.53 -6.08
C LEU A 108 -18.46 -16.23 -7.41
N LYS A 109 -18.94 -15.70 -8.54
CA LYS A 109 -18.62 -16.23 -9.88
C LYS A 109 -17.11 -16.18 -10.17
N SER A 110 -16.43 -15.09 -9.78
CA SER A 110 -14.98 -14.97 -9.94
C SER A 110 -14.22 -15.99 -9.07
N LEU A 111 -14.64 -16.19 -7.83
CA LEU A 111 -14.05 -17.16 -6.90
C LEU A 111 -14.27 -18.61 -7.37
N MET A 112 -15.46 -18.93 -7.88
CA MET A 112 -15.76 -20.23 -8.47
C MET A 112 -14.87 -20.53 -9.67
N LYS A 113 -14.66 -19.54 -10.57
CA LYS A 113 -13.75 -19.70 -11.70
C LYS A 113 -12.32 -19.97 -11.25
N LYS A 114 -11.81 -19.20 -10.27
CA LYS A 114 -10.47 -19.43 -9.69
C LYS A 114 -10.31 -20.81 -9.05
N SER A 115 -11.35 -21.28 -8.36
CA SER A 115 -11.38 -22.63 -7.76
C SER A 115 -11.30 -23.73 -8.83
N ASN A 116 -12.07 -23.59 -9.92
CA ASN A 116 -12.03 -24.52 -11.05
C ASN A 116 -10.71 -24.47 -11.82
N ASP A 117 -10.12 -23.30 -12.01
CA ASP A 117 -8.83 -23.14 -12.71
C ASP A 117 -7.65 -23.76 -11.92
N GLN A 118 -7.76 -23.88 -10.59
CA GLN A 118 -6.77 -24.56 -9.75
C GLN A 118 -6.92 -26.09 -9.70
N PHE A 119 -8.07 -26.64 -10.13
CA PHE A 119 -8.39 -28.08 -9.97
C PHE A 119 -8.95 -28.79 -11.23
N GLY A 120 -9.06 -28.11 -12.38
CA GLY A 120 -9.84 -28.60 -13.52
C GLY A 120 -9.19 -28.42 -14.90
N GLY A 121 -8.03 -29.02 -15.12
CA GLY A 121 -7.62 -29.45 -16.46
C GLY A 121 -8.43 -30.66 -16.90
N ALA A 122 -9.72 -30.48 -17.21
CA ALA A 122 -10.53 -31.51 -17.87
C ALA A 122 -11.72 -30.84 -18.58
N LYS A 123 -11.60 -30.71 -19.91
CA LYS A 123 -12.72 -30.36 -20.80
C LYS A 123 -13.81 -31.42 -20.68
N VAL A 124 -15.04 -30.96 -20.47
CA VAL A 124 -16.24 -31.67 -20.95
C VAL A 124 -17.08 -30.63 -21.66
N GLN A 125 -17.20 -30.78 -22.99
CA GLN A 125 -18.19 -30.05 -23.78
C GLN A 125 -19.56 -30.66 -23.52
N PRO A 126 -20.63 -29.85 -23.59
CA PRO A 126 -21.77 -30.31 -24.38
C PRO A 126 -22.17 -29.28 -25.43
N GLU A 127 -22.39 -29.81 -26.61
CA GLU A 127 -23.09 -29.23 -27.76
C GLU A 127 -24.59 -29.01 -27.45
N ASP A 128 -25.13 -28.03 -28.16
CA ASP A 128 -26.51 -27.85 -28.64
C ASP A 128 -27.69 -27.67 -27.65
N LEU A 129 -28.22 -26.44 -27.62
CA LEU A 129 -29.64 -26.16 -27.85
C LEU A 129 -29.87 -24.67 -28.17
N GLU A 130 -30.82 -24.44 -29.06
CA GLU A 130 -30.88 -23.34 -30.02
C GLU A 130 -31.49 -22.02 -29.52
N ALA A 131 -31.12 -20.97 -30.26
CA ALA A 131 -31.89 -19.82 -30.71
C ALA A 131 -32.99 -19.22 -29.81
N GLY A 132 -32.73 -17.98 -29.38
CA GLY A 132 -33.76 -17.04 -28.92
C GLY A 132 -33.20 -15.63 -28.83
N GLN A 133 -33.16 -14.92 -29.96
CA GLN A 133 -32.80 -13.51 -30.01
C GLN A 133 -33.85 -12.65 -29.31
N ALA A 134 -33.42 -11.79 -28.37
CA ALA A 134 -34.06 -10.53 -28.11
C ALA A 134 -33.00 -9.49 -27.70
N LYS A 135 -32.78 -8.52 -28.61
CA LYS A 135 -32.03 -7.29 -28.35
C LYS A 135 -32.82 -6.42 -27.36
N ALA A 136 -32.16 -5.92 -26.33
CA ALA A 136 -32.49 -4.63 -25.72
C ALA A 136 -31.23 -4.03 -25.07
N GLU A 137 -30.64 -3.11 -25.83
CA GLU A 137 -30.09 -1.82 -25.40
C GLU A 137 -29.03 -1.76 -24.29
N SER A 138 -27.85 -1.41 -24.78
CA SER A 138 -26.70 -0.88 -24.06
C SER A 138 -27.02 0.38 -23.27
N SER A 139 -26.61 0.40 -22.00
CA SER A 139 -26.19 1.63 -21.34
C SER A 139 -25.07 1.36 -20.34
N GLY A 140 -23.87 1.84 -20.67
CA GLY A 140 -23.03 2.55 -19.71
C GLY A 140 -22.23 1.77 -18.67
N LYS A 141 -21.64 0.61 -18.97
CA LYS A 141 -20.53 0.08 -18.15
C LYS A 141 -19.23 0.80 -18.53
N GLY A 142 -18.81 1.76 -17.69
CA GLY A 142 -17.44 2.25 -17.68
C GLY A 142 -16.50 1.06 -17.42
N LYS A 143 -15.80 0.60 -18.47
CA LYS A 143 -14.69 -0.36 -18.34
C LYS A 143 -13.71 0.23 -17.30
N PRO A 144 -13.17 -0.56 -16.34
CA PRO A 144 -12.04 -0.07 -15.57
C PRO A 144 -10.98 0.36 -16.58
N GLY A 145 -10.60 1.65 -16.53
CA GLY A 145 -9.69 2.22 -17.53
C GLY A 145 -8.46 1.34 -17.70
N PHE A 146 -7.92 1.26 -18.91
CA PHE A 146 -6.76 0.43 -19.25
C PHE A 146 -5.65 0.46 -18.18
N PHE A 147 -5.36 1.66 -17.64
CA PHE A 147 -4.40 1.86 -16.56
C PHE A 147 -4.75 1.14 -15.24
N LYS A 148 -6.03 1.05 -14.87
CA LYS A 148 -6.49 0.36 -13.65
C LYS A 148 -6.34 -1.16 -13.77
N GLY A 149 -6.55 -1.71 -14.97
CA GLY A 149 -6.29 -3.13 -15.27
C GLY A 149 -4.80 -3.45 -15.30
N LEU A 150 -3.99 -2.59 -15.93
CA LEU A 150 -2.53 -2.75 -15.98
C LEU A 150 -1.90 -2.69 -14.58
N MET A 151 -2.37 -1.82 -13.69
CA MET A 151 -1.86 -1.75 -12.31
C MET A 151 -2.28 -2.93 -11.43
N GLN A 152 -3.26 -3.74 -11.83
CA GLN A 152 -3.73 -4.91 -11.06
C GLN A 152 -3.04 -6.22 -11.46
N ASP A 153 -2.36 -6.27 -12.61
CA ASP A 153 -1.65 -7.46 -13.08
C ASP A 153 -0.24 -7.56 -12.45
N LYS A 154 0.03 -8.67 -11.76
CA LYS A 154 1.34 -8.95 -11.15
C LYS A 154 2.46 -9.04 -12.21
N ALA A 155 2.14 -9.38 -13.45
CA ALA A 155 3.11 -9.39 -14.55
C ALA A 155 3.47 -7.96 -15.00
N ALA A 156 2.50 -7.05 -14.97
CA ALA A 156 2.69 -5.66 -15.39
C ALA A 156 3.62 -4.87 -14.45
N HIS A 157 3.71 -5.24 -13.16
CA HIS A 157 4.62 -4.58 -12.22
C HIS A 157 6.09 -4.80 -12.56
N LYS A 158 6.43 -5.92 -13.22
CA LYS A 158 7.79 -6.19 -13.71
C LYS A 158 8.15 -5.37 -14.94
N ILE A 159 7.17 -4.81 -15.65
CA ILE A 159 7.40 -4.03 -16.88
C ILE A 159 8.04 -2.68 -16.55
N PHE A 160 7.65 -2.02 -15.46
CA PHE A 160 8.14 -0.67 -15.15
C PHE A 160 9.65 -0.61 -14.85
N PRO A 161 10.24 -1.50 -14.02
CA PRO A 161 11.69 -1.55 -13.84
C PRO A 161 12.44 -1.82 -15.15
N VAL A 162 11.93 -2.74 -15.98
CA VAL A 162 12.52 -3.08 -17.28
C VAL A 162 12.46 -1.88 -18.23
N PHE A 163 11.32 -1.21 -18.29
CA PHE A 163 11.14 0.00 -19.10
C PHE A 163 12.13 1.10 -18.68
N TRP A 164 12.29 1.33 -17.38
CA TRP A 164 13.28 2.29 -16.88
C TRP A 164 14.71 1.92 -17.32
N LEU A 165 15.11 0.64 -17.19
CA LEU A 165 16.43 0.16 -17.63
C LEU A 165 16.65 0.34 -19.13
N VAL A 166 15.62 0.12 -19.96
CA VAL A 166 15.67 0.37 -21.40
C VAL A 166 15.87 1.86 -21.68
N CYS A 167 15.15 2.75 -21.00
CA CYS A 167 15.32 4.20 -21.15
C CYS A 167 16.74 4.65 -20.78
N VAL A 168 17.28 4.18 -19.65
CA VAL A 168 18.66 4.49 -19.24
C VAL A 168 19.67 3.96 -20.26
N SER A 169 19.47 2.75 -20.76
CA SER A 169 20.35 2.15 -21.78
C SER A 169 20.37 2.97 -23.08
N LEU A 170 19.20 3.44 -23.53
CA LEU A 170 19.08 4.31 -24.71
C LEU A 170 19.76 5.67 -24.49
N ALA A 171 19.60 6.28 -23.31
CA ALA A 171 20.26 7.54 -22.98
C ALA A 171 21.79 7.40 -22.93
N VAL A 172 22.30 6.29 -22.37
CA VAL A 172 23.75 6.00 -22.35
C VAL A 172 24.28 5.74 -23.75
N PHE A 173 23.57 4.96 -24.56
CA PHE A 173 23.94 4.69 -25.95
C PHE A 173 24.04 6.00 -26.75
N GLN A 174 23.00 6.83 -26.69
CA GLN A 174 22.97 8.15 -27.32
C GLN A 174 24.14 9.03 -26.82
N TYR A 175 24.39 9.04 -25.50
CA TYR A 175 25.49 9.82 -24.95
C TYR A 175 26.84 9.40 -25.54
N ILE A 176 27.13 8.10 -25.58
CA ILE A 176 28.40 7.56 -26.09
C ILE A 176 28.57 7.85 -27.58
N MET A 177 27.51 7.69 -28.37
CA MET A 177 27.57 7.80 -29.84
C MET A 177 27.58 9.26 -30.33
N ASP A 178 26.69 10.09 -29.79
CA ASP A 178 26.38 11.40 -30.38
C ASP A 178 26.92 12.59 -29.57
N ILE A 179 27.08 12.42 -28.25
CA ILE A 179 27.31 13.56 -27.34
C ILE A 179 28.71 13.57 -26.76
N ARG A 180 29.30 12.42 -26.41
CA ARG A 180 30.44 12.36 -25.49
C ARG A 180 31.62 13.24 -25.91
N VAL A 181 32.05 13.16 -27.17
CA VAL A 181 33.19 13.92 -27.69
C VAL A 181 32.90 15.42 -27.64
N VAL A 182 31.84 15.86 -28.31
CA VAL A 182 31.42 17.28 -28.35
C VAL A 182 31.15 17.80 -26.93
N GLY A 183 30.51 17.01 -26.09
CA GLY A 183 30.19 17.33 -24.71
C GLY A 183 31.43 17.61 -23.86
N TYR A 184 32.53 16.89 -24.06
CA TYR A 184 33.80 17.19 -23.37
C TYR A 184 34.50 18.43 -23.93
N GLU A 185 34.32 18.75 -25.22
CA GLU A 185 34.85 19.97 -25.83
C GLU A 185 34.11 21.23 -25.34
N VAL A 186 32.77 21.18 -25.26
CA VAL A 186 31.95 22.38 -25.00
C VAL A 186 31.43 22.48 -23.57
N ALA A 187 31.36 21.36 -22.85
CA ALA A 187 30.70 21.26 -21.55
C ALA A 187 31.34 20.20 -20.62
N PRO A 188 32.68 20.20 -20.41
CA PRO A 188 33.40 19.10 -19.75
C PRO A 188 32.89 18.77 -18.35
N ILE A 189 32.52 19.78 -17.55
CA ILE A 189 31.98 19.56 -16.19
C ILE A 189 30.65 18.82 -16.26
N THR A 190 29.76 19.16 -17.19
CA THR A 190 28.45 18.49 -17.32
C THR A 190 28.59 17.09 -17.89
N ALA A 191 29.50 16.89 -18.84
CA ALA A 191 29.82 15.57 -19.35
C ALA A 191 30.32 14.65 -18.22
N PHE A 192 31.26 15.14 -17.41
CA PHE A 192 31.76 14.43 -16.23
C PHE A 192 30.65 14.13 -15.21
N LEU A 193 29.80 15.11 -14.89
CA LEU A 193 28.68 14.90 -13.97
C LEU A 193 27.70 13.85 -14.49
N PHE A 194 27.39 13.83 -15.78
CA PHE A 194 26.52 12.81 -16.37
C PHE A 194 27.15 11.41 -16.26
N GLU A 195 28.45 11.27 -16.59
CA GLU A 195 29.18 10.01 -16.44
C GLU A 195 29.27 9.51 -14.98
N LEU A 196 29.24 10.43 -14.00
CA LEU A 196 29.21 10.08 -12.57
C LEU A 196 27.80 9.70 -12.09
N LEU A 197 26.78 10.47 -12.50
CA LEU A 197 25.41 10.34 -11.99
C LEU A 197 24.68 9.12 -12.55
N VAL A 198 25.00 8.69 -13.79
CA VAL A 198 24.38 7.49 -14.39
C VAL A 198 24.69 6.21 -13.59
N PRO A 199 25.96 5.86 -13.30
CA PRO A 199 26.29 4.71 -12.45
C PRO A 199 25.71 4.83 -11.04
N LEU A 200 25.66 6.05 -10.48
CA LEU A 200 25.05 6.28 -9.17
C LEU A 200 23.54 6.01 -9.17
N SER A 201 22.83 6.43 -10.23
CA SER A 201 21.40 6.14 -10.43
C SER A 201 21.17 4.64 -10.52
N LEU A 202 21.96 3.94 -11.35
CA LEU A 202 21.90 2.46 -11.45
C LEU A 202 22.18 1.79 -10.11
N GLY A 203 23.18 2.24 -9.36
CA GLY A 203 23.52 1.69 -8.05
C GLY A 203 22.38 1.84 -7.04
N PHE A 204 21.79 3.04 -6.93
CA PHE A 204 20.62 3.25 -6.08
C PHE A 204 19.41 2.44 -6.55
N PHE A 205 19.14 2.41 -7.86
CA PHE A 205 18.06 1.62 -8.43
C PHE A 205 18.19 0.14 -8.06
N THR A 206 19.35 -0.46 -8.29
CA THR A 206 19.61 -1.87 -7.95
C THR A 206 19.45 -2.13 -6.46
N PHE A 207 20.00 -1.25 -5.61
CA PHE A 207 19.88 -1.38 -4.17
C PHE A 207 18.42 -1.36 -3.72
N VAL A 208 17.61 -0.44 -4.23
CA VAL A 208 16.22 -0.27 -3.79
C VAL A 208 15.32 -1.35 -4.42
N ALA A 209 15.50 -1.67 -5.70
CA ALA A 209 14.68 -2.65 -6.41
C ALA A 209 14.89 -4.08 -5.89
N LEU A 210 16.11 -4.44 -5.49
CA LEU A 210 16.45 -5.79 -5.04
C LEU A 210 16.59 -5.92 -3.52
N GLY A 211 16.72 -4.81 -2.80
CA GLY A 211 16.94 -4.80 -1.35
C GLY A 211 15.70 -5.12 -0.53
N ASP A 212 15.91 -5.66 0.67
CA ASP A 212 14.85 -5.80 1.66
C ASP A 212 14.37 -4.40 2.11
N PRO A 213 13.06 -4.10 2.07
CA PRO A 213 12.52 -2.82 2.53
C PRO A 213 12.49 -2.66 4.05
N GLY A 214 12.89 -3.68 4.81
CA GLY A 214 12.71 -3.78 6.25
C GLY A 214 11.51 -4.65 6.57
N THR A 215 11.46 -5.84 5.96
CA THR A 215 10.41 -6.82 6.20
C THR A 215 10.49 -7.35 7.63
N VAL A 216 9.33 -7.47 8.27
CA VAL A 216 9.19 -8.10 9.58
C VAL A 216 8.77 -9.55 9.35
N PRO A 217 9.58 -10.53 9.80
CA PRO A 217 9.27 -11.94 9.64
C PRO A 217 7.90 -12.30 10.21
N ALA A 218 7.15 -13.14 9.49
CA ALA A 218 5.91 -13.68 10.01
C ALA A 218 6.17 -14.54 11.26
N ARG A 219 5.24 -14.51 12.20
CA ARG A 219 5.36 -15.13 13.52
C ARG A 219 4.31 -16.22 13.69
N PRO A 220 4.59 -17.46 13.24
CA PRO A 220 3.61 -18.55 13.29
C PRO A 220 3.23 -18.89 14.74
N GLN A 221 2.23 -19.75 14.88
CA GLN A 221 1.80 -20.30 16.17
C GLN A 221 2.98 -20.95 16.92
N GLY A 222 3.04 -20.74 18.23
CA GLY A 222 4.16 -21.08 19.11
C GLY A 222 5.10 -19.91 19.41
N ASN A 223 5.11 -18.86 18.57
CA ASN A 223 5.83 -17.62 18.82
C ASN A 223 5.05 -16.41 18.25
N SER A 224 3.73 -16.40 18.35
CA SER A 224 2.92 -15.37 17.70
C SER A 224 2.71 -14.14 18.58
N ALA A 225 2.37 -13.02 17.95
CA ALA A 225 1.89 -11.85 18.67
C ALA A 225 0.59 -12.09 19.46
N VAL A 226 -0.23 -13.06 19.03
CA VAL A 226 -1.47 -13.42 19.73
C VAL A 226 -1.15 -14.01 21.10
N GLU A 227 -0.15 -14.90 21.16
CA GLU A 227 0.30 -15.53 22.40
C GLU A 227 0.98 -14.51 23.33
N GLU A 228 1.71 -13.54 22.79
CA GLU A 228 2.25 -12.43 23.58
C GLU A 228 1.14 -11.56 24.18
N LEU A 229 0.15 -11.17 23.38
CA LEU A 229 -1.03 -10.43 23.84
C LEU A 229 -1.74 -11.17 24.98
N MET A 230 -1.91 -12.49 24.84
CA MET A 230 -2.50 -13.36 25.86
C MET A 230 -1.69 -13.38 27.16
N LYS A 231 -0.35 -13.45 27.10
CA LYS A 231 0.52 -13.37 28.28
C LYS A 231 0.44 -12.02 29.01
N VAL A 232 0.36 -10.92 28.26
CA VAL A 232 0.25 -9.57 28.86
C VAL A 232 -1.08 -9.39 29.56
N ILE A 233 -2.16 -9.93 28.98
CA ILE A 233 -3.50 -9.94 29.59
C ILE A 233 -3.52 -10.64 30.96
N ASP A 234 -2.70 -11.68 31.15
CA ASP A 234 -2.59 -12.43 32.42
C ASP A 234 -1.74 -11.76 33.49
N SER A 235 -0.91 -10.79 33.09
CA SER A 235 0.01 -10.16 34.03
C SER A 235 -0.84 -9.41 35.07
N PRO A 236 -0.61 -9.61 36.38
CA PRO A 236 -1.37 -8.92 37.42
C PRO A 236 -1.28 -7.42 37.15
N ALA A 237 -2.43 -6.75 37.10
CA ALA A 237 -2.58 -5.36 36.70
C ALA A 237 -1.61 -4.45 37.48
N GLY A 238 -0.45 -4.21 36.88
CA GLY A 238 0.69 -3.55 37.50
C GLY A 238 1.74 -3.31 36.42
N ASP A 239 1.74 -2.08 35.90
CA ASP A 239 2.82 -1.40 35.18
C ASP A 239 2.91 -1.50 33.64
N ILE A 240 2.19 -2.38 32.94
CA ILE A 240 2.24 -2.44 31.46
C ILE A 240 0.83 -2.33 30.85
N GLU A 241 0.58 -1.21 30.16
CA GLU A 241 -0.63 -1.03 29.35
C GLU A 241 -0.65 -2.09 28.23
N PRO A 242 -1.71 -2.91 28.11
CA PRO A 242 -1.74 -4.00 27.15
C PRO A 242 -1.66 -3.42 25.72
N PRO A 243 -0.87 -4.04 24.83
CA PRO A 243 -0.69 -3.50 23.50
C PRO A 243 -2.01 -3.55 22.71
N ASP A 244 -2.28 -2.47 21.97
CA ASP A 244 -3.52 -2.33 21.19
C ASP A 244 -3.70 -3.48 20.17
N ILE A 245 -4.77 -4.25 20.35
CA ILE A 245 -5.14 -5.38 19.49
C ILE A 245 -5.33 -4.98 18.02
N ASN A 246 -5.70 -3.73 17.73
CA ASN A 246 -5.84 -3.24 16.35
C ASN A 246 -4.50 -3.19 15.61
N ARG A 247 -3.39 -3.25 16.34
CA ARG A 247 -2.04 -3.35 15.81
C ARG A 247 -1.61 -4.79 15.51
N LEU A 248 -2.40 -5.80 15.85
CA LEU A 248 -2.15 -7.16 15.41
C LEU A 248 -2.29 -7.25 13.88
N CYS A 249 -1.28 -7.81 13.21
CA CYS A 249 -1.46 -8.26 11.83
C CYS A 249 -2.00 -9.68 11.85
N THR A 250 -3.25 -9.87 11.41
CA THR A 250 -3.89 -11.19 11.37
C THR A 250 -3.47 -12.05 10.18
N THR A 251 -2.56 -11.56 9.33
CA THR A 251 -2.01 -12.34 8.21
C THR A 251 -0.63 -12.91 8.56
N THR A 252 0.25 -12.09 9.16
CA THR A 252 1.61 -12.51 9.53
C THR A 252 1.76 -12.79 11.02
N TRP A 253 0.71 -12.54 11.81
CA TRP A 253 0.69 -12.72 13.27
C TRP A 253 1.77 -11.94 14.03
N VAL A 254 2.13 -10.78 13.50
CA VAL A 254 3.08 -9.82 14.07
C VAL A 254 2.34 -8.66 14.75
N MET A 255 2.87 -8.18 15.88
CA MET A 255 2.46 -6.88 16.44
C MET A 255 3.10 -5.75 15.64
N LYS A 256 2.28 -5.02 14.87
CA LYS A 256 2.76 -3.88 14.08
C LYS A 256 3.22 -2.76 15.00
N GLY A 257 4.38 -2.17 14.72
CA GLY A 257 4.75 -0.82 15.17
C GLY A 257 3.72 0.22 14.73
N LEU A 258 3.76 1.44 15.30
CA LEU A 258 2.87 2.54 14.87
C LEU A 258 2.99 2.83 13.36
N ARG A 259 4.23 2.77 12.85
CA ARG A 259 4.59 3.02 11.44
C ARG A 259 4.76 1.73 10.61
N THR A 260 4.51 0.55 11.20
CA THR A 260 4.59 -0.73 10.49
C THR A 260 3.26 -1.03 9.80
N LYS A 261 3.29 -1.43 8.53
CA LYS A 261 2.09 -1.79 7.77
C LYS A 261 2.28 -3.10 7.02
N TYR A 262 1.19 -3.82 6.78
CA TYR A 262 1.17 -4.98 5.92
C TYR A 262 1.08 -4.54 4.46
N CYS A 263 2.02 -4.99 3.63
CA CYS A 263 2.01 -4.76 2.20
C CYS A 263 1.46 -6.00 1.50
N VAL A 264 0.33 -5.85 0.81
CA VAL A 264 -0.35 -6.95 0.12
C VAL A 264 0.52 -7.50 -1.02
N GLN A 265 1.32 -6.64 -1.65
CA GLN A 265 2.17 -6.99 -2.78
C GLN A 265 3.35 -7.89 -2.36
N THR A 266 4.00 -7.57 -1.24
CA THR A 266 5.11 -8.40 -0.71
C THR A 266 4.64 -9.53 0.20
N GLY A 267 3.39 -9.49 0.68
CA GLY A 267 2.86 -10.49 1.60
C GLY A 267 3.45 -10.39 3.02
N ALA A 268 4.07 -9.26 3.36
CA ALA A 268 4.81 -9.08 4.60
C ALA A 268 4.45 -7.76 5.32
N CYS A 269 4.69 -7.71 6.63
CA CYS A 269 4.75 -6.45 7.34
C CYS A 269 6.07 -5.75 7.06
N VAL A 270 6.05 -4.43 6.87
CA VAL A 270 7.24 -3.62 6.60
C VAL A 270 7.31 -2.49 7.62
N GLU A 271 8.47 -2.32 8.25
CA GLU A 271 8.74 -1.24 9.19
C GLU A 271 8.82 0.11 8.47
N GLU A 272 8.34 1.18 9.11
CA GLU A 272 8.29 2.54 8.56
C GLU A 272 7.80 2.55 7.09
N PHE A 273 6.70 1.83 6.84
CA PHE A 273 6.15 1.65 5.51
C PHE A 273 5.80 3.00 4.88
N ASP A 274 6.39 3.28 3.72
CA ASP A 274 6.13 4.51 2.97
C ASP A 274 5.10 4.29 1.87
N HIS A 275 5.39 3.40 0.93
CA HIS A 275 4.48 2.99 -0.14
C HIS A 275 5.03 1.75 -0.87
N TYR A 276 4.22 1.16 -1.76
CA TYR A 276 4.72 0.21 -2.76
C TYR A 276 5.06 0.96 -4.06
N CYS A 277 6.31 0.91 -4.50
CA CYS A 277 6.75 1.61 -5.70
C CYS A 277 6.64 0.70 -6.92
N VAL A 278 5.71 1.03 -7.83
CA VAL A 278 5.52 0.26 -9.07
C VAL A 278 6.74 0.34 -10.01
N TRP A 279 7.47 1.46 -10.01
CA TRP A 279 8.66 1.66 -10.85
C TRP A 279 9.86 0.82 -10.45
N LEU A 280 9.93 0.47 -9.16
CA LEU A 280 11.00 -0.35 -8.59
C LEU A 280 10.55 -1.79 -8.35
N ASN A 281 9.25 -2.07 -8.52
CA ASN A 281 8.62 -3.34 -8.19
C ASN A 281 9.00 -3.82 -6.77
N ASN A 282 9.07 -2.88 -5.82
CA ASN A 282 9.43 -3.15 -4.44
C ASN A 282 8.74 -2.17 -3.49
N THR A 283 8.61 -2.56 -2.22
CA THR A 283 8.13 -1.68 -1.16
C THR A 283 9.22 -0.68 -0.77
N ILE A 284 8.83 0.53 -0.41
CA ILE A 284 9.69 1.53 0.23
C ILE A 284 9.38 1.55 1.72
N GLY A 285 10.39 1.29 2.54
CA GLY A 285 10.29 1.18 3.99
C GLY A 285 11.60 1.51 4.69
N LYS A 286 11.68 1.24 6.00
CA LYS A 286 12.78 1.63 6.88
C LYS A 286 14.18 1.35 6.31
N ALA A 287 14.39 0.21 5.67
CA ALA A 287 15.73 -0.21 5.25
C ALA A 287 16.20 0.46 3.94
N ASN A 288 15.28 0.82 3.04
CA ASN A 288 15.62 1.32 1.69
C ASN A 288 15.09 2.74 1.36
N HIS A 289 14.34 3.39 2.27
CA HIS A 289 13.75 4.72 2.03
C HIS A 289 14.80 5.81 1.70
N ARG A 290 15.97 5.80 2.35
CA ARG A 290 17.03 6.80 2.06
C ARG A 290 17.53 6.68 0.63
N GLN A 291 17.76 5.44 0.18
CA GLN A 291 18.24 5.13 -1.15
C GLN A 291 17.19 5.45 -2.20
N PHE A 292 15.90 5.28 -1.89
CA PHE A 292 14.81 5.77 -2.74
C PHE A 292 14.82 7.30 -2.90
N VAL A 293 14.98 8.05 -1.81
CA VAL A 293 15.10 9.53 -1.89
C VAL A 293 16.36 9.94 -2.64
N GLY A 294 17.48 9.25 -2.38
CA GLY A 294 18.74 9.44 -3.11
C GLY A 294 18.59 9.19 -4.61
N LEU A 295 17.90 8.10 -5.01
CA LEU A 295 17.58 7.80 -6.40
C LEU A 295 16.80 8.94 -7.05
N ALA A 296 15.74 9.45 -6.42
CA ALA A 296 14.95 10.53 -6.99
C ALA A 296 15.78 11.82 -7.22
N ILE A 297 16.65 12.16 -6.27
CA ILE A 297 17.56 13.31 -6.37
C ILE A 297 18.55 13.11 -7.52
N VAL A 298 19.25 11.97 -7.54
CA VAL A 298 20.25 11.65 -8.56
C VAL A 298 19.60 11.63 -9.94
N GLU A 299 18.43 11.00 -10.07
CA GLU A 299 17.69 10.90 -11.33
C GLU A 299 17.26 12.28 -11.86
N PHE A 300 16.86 13.21 -10.98
CA PHE A 300 16.57 14.58 -11.40
C PHE A 300 17.82 15.27 -11.99
N PHE A 301 18.95 15.19 -11.29
CA PHE A 301 20.19 15.81 -11.76
C PHE A 301 20.77 15.11 -13.01
N THR A 302 20.63 13.79 -13.14
CA THR A 302 20.99 13.05 -14.37
C THR A 302 20.18 13.56 -15.56
N GLN A 303 18.88 13.77 -15.41
CA GLN A 303 18.04 14.29 -16.50
C GLN A 303 18.40 15.74 -16.86
N VAL A 304 18.62 16.60 -15.86
CA VAL A 304 19.02 18.01 -16.11
C VAL A 304 20.38 18.09 -16.82
N THR A 305 21.37 17.29 -16.39
CA THR A 305 22.68 17.23 -17.04
C THR A 305 22.57 16.69 -18.46
N HIS A 306 21.75 15.66 -18.70
CA HIS A 306 21.54 15.12 -20.04
C HIS A 306 20.84 16.11 -20.98
N VAL A 307 19.79 16.79 -20.53
CA VAL A 307 19.11 17.84 -21.31
C VAL A 307 20.08 18.95 -21.69
N ARG A 308 20.91 19.41 -20.74
CA ARG A 308 21.95 20.41 -21.02
C ARG A 308 22.92 19.90 -22.08
N LEU A 309 23.38 18.66 -21.98
CA LEU A 309 24.29 18.04 -22.94
C LEU A 309 23.67 17.92 -24.34
N CYS A 310 22.41 17.48 -24.44
CA CYS A 310 21.67 17.47 -25.69
C CYS A 310 21.61 18.87 -26.32
N MET A 311 21.26 19.89 -25.52
CA MET A 311 21.15 21.26 -26.01
C MET A 311 22.48 21.80 -26.53
N VAL A 312 23.57 21.71 -25.76
CA VAL A 312 24.88 22.22 -26.20
C VAL A 312 25.41 21.45 -27.41
N THR A 313 25.17 20.14 -27.48
CA THR A 313 25.60 19.31 -28.62
C THR A 313 24.88 19.75 -29.90
N VAL A 314 23.56 19.93 -29.87
CA VAL A 314 22.81 20.39 -31.05
C VAL A 314 23.21 21.80 -31.46
N MET A 315 23.47 22.70 -30.51
CA MET A 315 23.96 24.06 -30.81
C MET A 315 25.35 24.06 -31.46
N SER A 316 26.19 23.06 -31.18
CA SER A 316 27.50 22.89 -31.81
C SER A 316 27.45 22.20 -33.17
N LEU A 317 26.53 21.25 -33.35
CA LEU A 317 26.42 20.46 -34.58
C LEU A 317 25.60 21.17 -35.67
N ILE A 318 24.66 22.04 -35.30
CA ILE A 318 23.73 22.68 -36.23
C ILE A 318 23.89 24.19 -36.17
N PRO A 319 24.34 24.84 -37.26
CA PRO A 319 24.48 26.28 -37.28
C PRO A 319 23.13 26.96 -37.09
N TYR A 320 23.08 27.89 -36.14
CA TYR A 320 21.87 28.65 -35.86
C TYR A 320 21.67 29.76 -36.90
N GLN A 321 20.61 29.66 -37.69
CA GLN A 321 20.17 30.71 -38.63
C GLN A 321 18.83 31.31 -38.20
N SER A 322 17.87 30.43 -37.88
CA SER A 322 16.56 30.76 -37.32
C SER A 322 16.07 29.60 -36.45
N PHE A 323 15.14 29.86 -35.52
CA PHE A 323 14.61 28.82 -34.64
C PHE A 323 14.00 27.64 -35.42
N THR A 324 13.19 27.92 -36.44
CA THR A 324 12.49 26.88 -37.22
C THR A 324 13.47 26.00 -37.98
N GLN A 325 14.48 26.59 -38.65
CA GLN A 325 15.48 25.82 -39.39
C GLN A 325 16.38 25.01 -38.46
N TRP A 326 16.80 25.60 -37.34
CA TRP A 326 17.60 24.90 -36.34
C TRP A 326 16.84 23.70 -35.75
N MET A 327 15.58 23.91 -35.36
CA MET A 327 14.72 22.86 -34.82
C MET A 327 14.47 21.76 -35.85
N TRP A 328 14.17 22.11 -37.09
CA TRP A 328 13.99 21.13 -38.17
C TRP A 328 15.27 20.35 -38.47
N GLY A 329 16.41 21.03 -38.49
CA GLY A 329 17.72 20.41 -38.61
C GLY A 329 17.98 19.40 -37.49
N ALA A 330 17.67 19.76 -36.24
CA ALA A 330 17.84 18.87 -35.09
C ALA A 330 16.98 17.61 -35.21
N ILE A 331 15.71 17.77 -35.54
CA ILE A 331 14.76 16.65 -35.69
C ILE A 331 15.19 15.71 -36.82
N THR A 332 15.59 16.26 -37.98
CA THR A 332 15.90 15.47 -39.17
C THR A 332 17.30 14.85 -39.15
N SER A 333 18.29 15.56 -38.62
CA SER A 333 19.69 15.12 -38.62
C SER A 333 20.04 14.30 -37.38
N TYR A 334 19.41 14.59 -36.23
CA TYR A 334 19.66 13.92 -34.95
C TYR A 334 18.34 13.55 -34.24
N PRO A 335 17.53 12.66 -34.84
CA PRO A 335 16.20 12.32 -34.33
C PRO A 335 16.23 11.68 -32.93
N LEU A 336 17.18 10.79 -32.65
CA LEU A 336 17.30 10.12 -31.35
C LEU A 336 17.62 11.11 -30.23
N LEU A 337 18.58 12.00 -30.48
CA LEU A 337 18.95 13.07 -29.53
C LEU A 337 17.75 13.97 -29.24
N THR A 338 17.07 14.43 -30.30
CA THR A 338 15.91 15.32 -30.16
C THR A 338 14.78 14.64 -29.40
N MET A 339 14.50 13.36 -29.70
CA MET A 339 13.47 12.58 -29.01
C MET A 339 13.78 12.45 -27.51
N ILE A 340 15.01 12.07 -27.14
CA ILE A 340 15.39 11.88 -25.73
C ILE A 340 15.37 13.21 -24.97
N ALA A 341 15.82 14.31 -25.59
CA ALA A 341 15.74 15.64 -25.00
C ALA A 341 14.28 16.03 -24.68
N VAL A 342 13.35 15.78 -25.61
CA VAL A 342 11.91 16.04 -25.40
C VAL A 342 11.35 15.16 -24.27
N ILE A 343 11.69 13.87 -24.25
CA ILE A 343 11.26 12.95 -23.18
C ILE A 343 11.71 13.48 -21.82
N HIS A 344 12.97 13.89 -21.69
CA HIS A 344 13.48 14.45 -20.44
C HIS A 344 12.80 15.77 -20.04
N CYS A 345 12.47 16.65 -20.98
CA CYS A 345 11.69 17.86 -20.70
C CYS A 345 10.29 17.54 -20.14
N VAL A 346 9.73 16.37 -20.45
CA VAL A 346 8.45 15.90 -19.89
C VAL A 346 8.65 15.17 -18.56
N THR A 347 9.68 14.33 -18.42
CA THR A 347 9.87 13.48 -17.25
C THR A 347 10.57 14.18 -16.09
N ALA A 348 11.52 15.10 -16.35
CA ALA A 348 12.27 15.79 -15.30
C ALA A 348 11.36 16.63 -14.36
N PRO A 349 10.32 17.35 -14.84
CA PRO A 349 9.36 18.01 -13.96
C PRO A 349 8.63 17.06 -13.00
N TRP A 350 8.26 15.86 -13.45
CA TRP A 350 7.62 14.86 -12.60
C TRP A 350 8.57 14.31 -11.54
N VAL A 351 9.82 14.04 -11.91
CA VAL A 351 10.85 13.59 -10.95
C VAL A 351 11.21 14.70 -9.97
N LEU A 352 11.22 15.96 -10.40
CA LEU A 352 11.38 17.11 -9.50
C LEU A 352 10.22 17.20 -8.51
N MET A 353 8.97 17.09 -8.98
CA MET A 353 7.80 17.08 -8.10
C MET A 353 7.89 15.97 -7.06
N LEU A 354 8.24 14.75 -7.47
CA LEU A 354 8.46 13.62 -6.56
C LEU A 354 9.56 13.94 -5.53
N THR A 355 10.70 14.48 -5.99
CA THR A 355 11.84 14.83 -5.13
C THR A 355 11.46 15.88 -4.10
N LEU A 356 10.75 16.94 -4.51
CA LEU A 356 10.26 17.99 -3.61
C LEU A 356 9.23 17.46 -2.61
N HIS A 357 8.34 16.58 -3.07
CA HIS A 357 7.34 15.94 -2.21
C HIS A 357 8.00 15.09 -1.13
N GLN A 358 8.91 14.20 -1.51
CA GLN A 358 9.64 13.36 -0.55
C GLN A 358 10.51 14.18 0.39
N SER A 359 11.19 15.22 -0.12
CA SER A 359 11.97 16.15 0.71
C SER A 359 11.10 16.84 1.76
N ARG A 360 9.90 17.27 1.39
CA ARG A 360 8.93 17.85 2.34
C ARG A 360 8.52 16.85 3.41
N LEU A 361 8.21 15.61 3.03
CA LEU A 361 7.83 14.56 3.99
C LEU A 361 8.98 14.24 4.96
N VAL A 362 10.22 14.18 4.48
CA VAL A 362 11.42 14.06 5.30
C VAL A 362 11.52 15.22 6.30
N LEU A 363 11.36 16.47 5.84
CA LEU A 363 11.37 17.65 6.70
C LEU A 363 10.23 17.65 7.74
N MET A 364 9.12 16.98 7.45
CA MET A 364 7.99 16.83 8.38
C MET A 364 8.06 15.55 9.23
N ASN A 365 9.06 14.69 9.03
CA ASN A 365 9.13 13.33 9.59
C ASN A 365 7.86 12.48 9.36
N LEU A 366 7.27 12.59 8.17
CA LEU A 366 6.13 11.78 7.74
C LEU A 366 6.54 10.80 6.65
N THR A 367 5.80 9.70 6.54
CA THR A 367 5.79 8.84 5.36
C THR A 367 4.65 9.23 4.42
N THR A 368 4.75 8.85 3.15
CA THR A 368 3.68 9.02 2.16
C THR A 368 2.39 8.36 2.64
N ASN A 369 2.47 7.13 3.16
CA ASN A 369 1.33 6.42 3.70
C ASN A 369 0.69 7.14 4.91
N GLU A 370 1.47 7.72 5.82
CA GLU A 370 0.93 8.48 6.94
C GLU A 370 0.22 9.74 6.50
N MET A 371 0.81 10.50 5.58
CA MET A 371 0.17 11.69 5.02
C MET A 371 -1.17 11.33 4.34
N MET A 372 -1.19 10.30 3.50
CA MET A 372 -2.40 9.91 2.77
C MET A 372 -3.50 9.34 3.69
N ASN A 373 -3.12 8.60 4.72
CA ASN A 373 -4.06 7.91 5.62
C ASN A 373 -4.16 8.57 7.00
N MET A 374 -3.77 9.84 7.12
CA MET A 374 -3.63 10.56 8.39
C MET A 374 -4.89 10.52 9.26
N HIS A 375 -6.08 10.61 8.64
CA HIS A 375 -7.37 10.57 9.32
C HIS A 375 -7.65 9.24 10.05
N ARG A 376 -6.99 8.14 9.65
CA ARG A 376 -7.17 6.80 10.21
C ARG A 376 -6.31 6.53 11.44
N TYR A 377 -5.32 7.38 11.70
CA TYR A 377 -4.29 7.13 12.71
C TYR A 377 -4.51 8.01 13.93
N GLU A 378 -5.01 7.40 15.01
CA GLU A 378 -5.39 8.12 16.24
C GLU A 378 -4.23 8.89 16.88
N HIS A 379 -3.00 8.37 16.79
CA HIS A 379 -1.81 9.02 17.33
C HIS A 379 -1.48 10.38 16.69
N PHE A 380 -2.13 10.77 15.59
CA PHE A 380 -2.01 12.12 15.01
C PHE A 380 -3.06 13.12 15.54
N TRP A 381 -4.00 12.68 16.38
CA TRP A 381 -5.15 13.50 16.76
C TRP A 381 -5.31 13.54 18.28
N THR A 382 -5.33 14.76 18.81
CA THR A 382 -5.64 15.00 20.24
C THR A 382 -6.94 15.77 20.35
N ILE A 383 -7.77 15.43 21.33
CA ILE A 383 -9.02 16.14 21.62
C ILE A 383 -8.70 17.30 22.56
N ARG A 384 -9.06 18.53 22.17
CA ARG A 384 -8.94 19.72 23.02
C ARG A 384 -10.33 20.26 23.34
N GLN A 385 -10.59 20.51 24.62
CA GLN A 385 -11.78 21.24 25.06
C GLN A 385 -11.57 22.74 24.75
N ILE A 386 -12.47 23.32 23.96
CA ILE A 386 -12.44 24.74 23.57
C ILE A 386 -13.39 25.55 24.48
N GLY A 387 -14.37 24.89 25.11
CA GLY A 387 -15.29 25.49 26.06
C GLY A 387 -16.22 24.43 26.66
N PRO A 388 -17.23 24.84 27.47
CA PRO A 388 -18.20 23.91 28.05
C PRO A 388 -18.89 23.12 26.93
N GLY A 389 -18.70 21.79 26.93
CA GLY A 389 -19.31 20.86 25.97
C GLY A 389 -18.78 20.91 24.53
N HIS A 390 -17.79 21.76 24.22
CA HIS A 390 -17.22 21.87 22.88
C HIS A 390 -15.80 21.32 22.83
N SER A 391 -15.64 20.17 22.16
CA SER A 391 -14.35 19.54 21.92
C SER A 391 -13.99 19.57 20.44
N SER A 392 -12.71 19.79 20.12
CA SER A 392 -12.20 19.80 18.76
C SER A 392 -10.99 18.88 18.62
N ARG A 393 -10.89 18.21 17.47
CA ARG A 393 -9.75 17.36 17.12
C ARG A 393 -8.65 18.24 16.52
N ILE A 394 -7.50 18.25 17.18
CA ILE A 394 -6.33 19.00 16.74
C ILE A 394 -5.29 18.02 16.23
N PHE A 395 -4.79 18.28 15.01
CA PHE A 395 -3.69 17.53 14.42
C PHE A 395 -2.38 17.79 15.17
N ARG A 396 -1.65 16.72 15.48
CA ARG A 396 -0.31 16.77 16.06
C ARG A 396 0.55 15.67 15.46
N ASN A 397 1.77 16.01 15.06
CA ASN A 397 2.73 15.02 14.58
C ASN A 397 3.68 14.58 15.71
N PRO A 398 3.49 13.40 16.33
CA PRO A 398 4.31 12.93 17.44
C PRO A 398 5.74 12.54 17.03
N PHE A 399 6.01 12.41 15.74
CA PHE A 399 7.33 12.02 15.21
C PHE A 399 8.19 13.23 14.83
N ASN A 400 7.63 14.44 14.81
CA ASN A 400 8.38 15.65 14.53
C ASN A 400 9.37 15.97 15.66
N LYS A 401 10.67 16.08 15.33
CA LYS A 401 11.79 16.34 16.25
C LYS A 401 11.98 17.84 16.56
N GLY A 402 10.94 18.66 16.39
CA GLY A 402 10.91 20.08 16.72
C GLY A 402 11.34 21.03 15.59
N SER A 403 12.19 20.59 14.66
CA SER A 403 12.56 21.38 13.47
C SER A 403 12.74 20.51 12.23
N GLY A 404 12.59 21.11 11.04
CA GLY A 404 12.83 20.43 9.77
C GLY A 404 14.26 19.92 9.62
N VAL A 405 15.24 20.66 10.15
CA VAL A 405 16.66 20.25 10.15
C VAL A 405 16.85 19.02 11.02
N ALA A 406 16.28 19.00 12.24
CA ALA A 406 16.35 17.84 13.12
C ALA A 406 15.69 16.60 12.50
N ASN A 407 14.55 16.78 11.82
CA ASN A 407 13.89 15.69 11.08
C ASN A 407 14.75 15.17 9.92
N CYS A 408 15.42 16.07 9.19
CA CYS A 408 16.31 15.71 8.09
C CYS A 408 17.54 14.94 8.60
N LEU A 409 18.18 15.42 9.68
CA LEU A 409 19.31 14.75 10.33
C LEU A 409 18.90 13.37 10.88
N ASP A 410 17.71 13.27 11.48
CA ASP A 410 17.17 11.98 11.92
C ASP A 410 16.95 11.02 10.74
N PHE A 411 16.36 11.52 9.65
CA PHE A 411 16.13 10.73 8.45
C PHE A 411 17.42 10.22 7.84
N TRP A 412 18.47 11.03 7.69
CA TRP A 412 19.72 10.66 7.01
C TRP A 412 20.78 10.02 7.92
N TRP A 413 20.79 10.31 9.22
CA TRP A 413 21.76 9.77 10.18
C TRP A 413 21.09 8.93 11.29
N HIS A 414 20.39 9.54 12.24
CA HIS A 414 20.05 8.90 13.53
C HIS A 414 19.09 7.69 13.46
N ARG A 415 18.18 7.60 12.47
CA ARG A 415 17.19 6.51 12.32
C ARG A 415 16.28 6.29 13.55
N THR A 416 15.86 7.36 14.22
CA THR A 416 14.92 7.32 15.34
C THR A 416 13.51 7.78 14.96
N ARG A 417 13.16 7.66 13.67
CA ARG A 417 11.87 8.08 13.10
C ARG A 417 10.67 7.34 13.70
N TRP A 418 10.86 6.14 14.21
CA TRP A 418 9.83 5.36 14.89
C TRP A 418 9.54 5.85 16.32
N GLN A 419 10.46 6.60 16.94
CA GLN A 419 10.32 7.09 18.31
C GLN A 419 9.40 8.30 18.37
N MET A 420 8.35 8.20 19.19
CA MET A 420 7.54 9.36 19.57
C MET A 420 8.37 10.28 20.46
N VAL A 421 8.27 11.58 20.22
CA VAL A 421 8.91 12.60 21.07
C VAL A 421 7.88 13.14 22.03
N ALA A 422 8.22 13.18 23.33
CA ALA A 422 7.42 13.86 24.34
C ALA A 422 7.26 15.32 23.94
N GLN A 423 6.04 15.72 23.62
CA GLN A 423 5.79 17.11 23.22
C GLN A 423 5.54 17.97 24.46
N PRO A 424 5.95 19.24 24.44
CA PRO A 424 5.57 20.18 25.48
C PRO A 424 4.04 20.19 25.58
N GLN A 425 3.50 20.05 26.79
CA GLN A 425 2.07 20.25 26.99
C GLN A 425 1.73 21.68 26.54
N PRO A 426 0.65 21.88 25.77
CA PRO A 426 0.20 23.23 25.48
C PRO A 426 -0.05 23.90 26.83
N LEU A 427 0.55 25.07 27.06
CA LEU A 427 0.24 25.93 28.20
C LEU A 427 -1.28 25.98 28.33
N GLU A 428 -1.80 25.42 29.42
CA GLU A 428 -3.18 25.64 29.80
C GLU A 428 -3.39 27.14 29.80
N GLY A 429 -4.38 27.61 29.04
CA GLY A 429 -4.70 29.02 28.97
C GLY A 429 -5.13 29.50 30.34
N GLY A 430 -4.16 29.98 31.13
CA GLY A 430 -4.39 30.82 32.27
C GLY A 430 -5.03 32.10 31.76
N CYS A 431 -6.35 32.14 31.77
CA CYS A 431 -7.11 33.37 31.77
C CYS A 431 -6.81 34.07 33.10
N GLN A 432 -5.69 34.78 33.20
CA GLN A 432 -5.45 35.74 34.27
C GLN A 432 -5.86 37.13 33.78
N LYS A 433 -7.07 37.48 34.22
CA LYS A 433 -7.57 38.83 34.43
C LYS A 433 -6.45 39.84 34.67
N GLN A 434 -6.26 40.78 33.76
CA GLN A 434 -5.73 42.13 34.06
C GLN A 434 -5.99 43.05 32.88
N CYS A 435 -7.21 43.58 32.82
CA CYS A 435 -7.56 44.82 32.11
C CYS A 435 -8.99 45.19 32.51
N CYS A 436 -9.15 45.67 33.74
CA CYS A 436 -10.23 46.56 34.17
C CYS A 436 -9.85 47.16 35.53
N ASN A 437 -9.88 48.50 35.58
CA ASN A 437 -9.81 49.43 36.72
C ASN A 437 -8.49 50.17 36.88
N HIS A 438 -8.41 51.38 36.32
CA HIS A 438 -8.83 52.57 37.08
C HIS A 438 -8.96 53.80 36.18
N SER A 439 -10.18 54.32 36.13
CA SER A 439 -10.46 55.75 35.95
C SER A 439 -10.11 56.48 37.25
N HIS A 440 -9.25 57.50 37.14
CA HIS A 440 -9.36 58.79 37.82
C HIS A 440 -8.46 59.81 37.14
#